data_AF-A0A7V1RIR3-F1
#
_entry.id   AF-A0A7V1RIR3-F1
#
_cell.length_a   1.000
_cell.length_b   1.000
_cell.length_c   1.000
_cell.angle_alpha   90.00
_cell.angle_beta   90.00
_cell.angle_gamma   90.00
#
_symmetry.space_group_name_H-M   'P 1'
#
loop_
_entity.id
_entity.type
_entity.pdbx_description
1 polymer ?
#
loop_
_entity_poly.entity_id
_entity_poly.type
_entity_poly.pdbx_seq_one_letter_code
_entity_poly.pdbx_strand_id
1 'polypeptide(L)'
;LNPSAADALLKVLEEPPADAVFLLLSARPHELPETILSRCHVVTFQPLAEPFIVEALVAEGADPGRAALAARLSGGNLGRARRLAMDPEGLAFRDVARRALERAAAGPAGALEAAEEILRGAEVYRKELAGALKDELAPFLDERGRPEEAYRGAIRRLEERHKRRVRRAERDYVDRVLLAASALLRDRVVAAVGGGRELLLNPDVAPPAEPVPSSARALAAVEEARAALAEDLNLNVRLVLERAFLRLASAG
;
A
#
# COMPACT_ATOMS: atom_id res chain seq x y z
N LEU A 1 5.04 -19.05 2.99
CA LEU A 1 5.46 -20.01 4.04
C LEU A 1 6.59 -20.83 3.44
N ASN A 2 7.73 -21.03 4.11
CA ASN A 2 8.75 -21.93 3.52
C ASN A 2 8.29 -23.41 3.70
N PRO A 3 8.78 -24.36 2.89
CA PRO A 3 8.31 -25.74 2.93
C PRO A 3 8.44 -26.39 4.32
N SER A 4 9.59 -26.22 4.97
CA SER A 4 9.84 -26.82 6.28
C SER A 4 8.90 -26.30 7.39
N ALA A 5 8.53 -25.01 7.35
CA ALA A 5 7.54 -24.45 8.26
C ALA A 5 6.13 -24.91 7.95
N ALA A 6 5.81 -25.17 6.67
CA ALA A 6 4.52 -25.74 6.27
C ALA A 6 4.34 -27.15 6.82
N ASP A 7 5.36 -28.00 6.70
CA ASP A 7 5.33 -29.37 7.21
C ASP A 7 5.19 -29.43 8.73
N ALA A 8 5.92 -28.54 9.44
CA ALA A 8 5.82 -28.44 10.89
C ALA A 8 4.42 -27.99 11.34
N LEU A 9 3.85 -26.99 10.64
CA LEU A 9 2.50 -26.51 10.91
C LEU A 9 1.45 -27.59 10.63
N LEU A 10 1.62 -28.38 9.57
CA LEU A 10 0.69 -29.46 9.21
C LEU A 10 0.54 -30.47 10.36
N LYS A 11 1.65 -30.92 10.95
CA LYS A 11 1.62 -31.85 12.09
C LYS A 11 0.80 -31.32 13.26
N VAL A 12 0.94 -30.03 13.55
CA VAL A 12 0.21 -29.37 14.65
C VAL A 12 -1.27 -29.17 14.31
N LEU A 13 -1.61 -28.95 13.04
CA LEU A 13 -3.01 -28.86 12.60
C LEU A 13 -3.70 -30.23 12.56
N GLU A 14 -2.94 -31.31 12.33
CA GLU A 14 -3.43 -32.69 12.37
C GLU A 14 -3.70 -33.19 13.79
N GLU A 15 -2.81 -32.85 14.73
CA GLU A 15 -2.91 -33.22 16.13
C GLU A 15 -2.85 -31.96 17.01
N PRO A 16 -3.91 -31.13 17.01
CA PRO A 16 -3.92 -29.88 17.77
C PRO A 16 -3.93 -30.17 19.28
N PRO A 17 -3.21 -29.37 20.08
CA PRO A 17 -3.35 -29.42 21.53
C PRO A 17 -4.81 -29.17 21.95
N ALA A 18 -5.28 -29.88 22.98
CA ALA A 18 -6.69 -29.90 23.39
C ALA A 18 -7.30 -28.51 23.63
N ASP A 19 -6.51 -27.56 24.13
CA ASP A 19 -6.94 -26.20 24.48
C ASP A 19 -6.31 -25.12 23.59
N ALA A 20 -6.07 -25.43 22.31
CA ALA A 20 -5.49 -24.48 21.35
C ALA A 20 -6.45 -24.15 20.20
N VAL A 21 -6.54 -22.86 19.85
CA VAL A 21 -7.22 -22.39 18.64
C VAL A 21 -6.19 -21.74 17.73
N PHE A 22 -6.11 -22.23 16.49
CA PHE A 22 -5.22 -21.68 15.46
C PHE A 22 -5.97 -20.69 14.58
N LEU A 23 -5.44 -19.47 14.48
CA LEU A 23 -5.93 -18.43 13.57
C LEU A 23 -4.86 -18.15 12.52
N LEU A 24 -5.11 -18.61 11.29
CA LEU A 24 -4.22 -18.42 10.16
C LEU A 24 -4.73 -17.26 9.29
N LEU A 25 -3.89 -16.25 9.11
CA LEU A 25 -4.19 -15.08 8.29
C LEU A 25 -3.36 -15.13 7.01
N SER A 26 -4.03 -15.11 5.86
CA SER A 26 -3.37 -15.04 4.54
C SER A 26 -4.08 -14.04 3.63
N ALA A 27 -3.29 -13.21 2.95
CA ALA A 27 -3.77 -12.36 1.86
C ALA A 27 -3.82 -13.10 0.51
N ARG A 28 -3.21 -14.28 0.42
CA ARG A 28 -3.11 -15.11 -0.80
C ARG A 28 -3.35 -16.58 -0.43
N PRO A 29 -4.59 -16.97 -0.09
CA PRO A 29 -4.88 -18.33 0.35
C PRO A 29 -4.55 -19.39 -0.71
N HIS A 30 -4.60 -19.04 -1.99
CA HIS A 30 -4.25 -19.93 -3.11
C HIS A 30 -2.76 -20.28 -3.20
N GLU A 31 -1.87 -19.54 -2.51
CA GLU A 31 -0.45 -19.88 -2.41
C GLU A 31 -0.16 -20.85 -1.25
N LEU A 32 -1.17 -21.16 -0.41
CA LEU A 32 -1.01 -22.12 0.67
C LEU A 32 -1.18 -23.56 0.16
N PRO A 33 -0.42 -24.53 0.71
CA PRO A 33 -0.63 -25.95 0.42
C PRO A 33 -2.09 -26.37 0.69
N GLU A 34 -2.66 -27.14 -0.24
CA GLU A 34 -4.02 -27.68 -0.12
C GLU A 34 -4.19 -28.55 1.15
N THR A 35 -3.11 -29.19 1.59
CA THR A 35 -3.06 -29.98 2.83
C THR A 35 -3.29 -29.14 4.10
N ILE A 36 -2.90 -27.87 4.09
CA ILE A 36 -3.19 -26.92 5.18
C ILE A 36 -4.63 -26.42 5.06
N LEU A 37 -5.05 -26.02 3.86
CA LEU A 37 -6.40 -25.48 3.62
C LEU A 37 -7.51 -26.48 3.97
N SER A 38 -7.32 -27.76 3.62
CA SER A 38 -8.27 -28.84 3.93
C SER A 38 -8.48 -29.08 5.44
N ARG A 39 -7.59 -28.56 6.28
CA ARG A 39 -7.64 -28.68 7.76
C ARG A 39 -8.06 -27.36 8.44
N CYS A 40 -8.43 -26.35 7.66
CA CYS A 40 -8.84 -25.05 8.17
C CYS A 40 -10.29 -24.75 7.80
N HIS A 41 -11.04 -24.13 8.71
CA HIS A 41 -12.28 -23.47 8.33
C HIS A 41 -11.97 -22.12 7.68
N VAL A 42 -12.29 -21.98 6.39
CA VAL A 42 -11.96 -20.77 5.63
C VAL A 42 -13.04 -19.70 5.84
N VAL A 43 -12.64 -18.61 6.47
CA VAL A 43 -13.44 -17.38 6.59
C VAL A 43 -12.85 -16.32 5.68
N THR A 44 -13.60 -15.91 4.66
CA THR A 44 -13.16 -14.89 3.70
C THR A 44 -13.65 -13.50 4.12
N PHE A 45 -12.72 -12.58 4.32
CA PHE A 45 -13.04 -11.17 4.55
C PHE A 45 -13.15 -10.43 3.22
N GLN A 46 -14.35 -9.96 2.89
CA GLN A 46 -14.59 -9.16 1.69
C GLN A 46 -14.22 -7.69 1.93
N PRO A 47 -13.84 -6.94 0.88
CA PRO A 47 -13.68 -5.49 0.96
C PRO A 47 -14.96 -4.83 1.48
N LEU A 48 -14.81 -3.81 2.32
CA LEU A 48 -15.96 -3.06 2.82
C LEU A 48 -16.58 -2.23 1.70
N ALA A 49 -17.91 -2.10 1.73
CA ALA A 49 -18.64 -1.29 0.77
C ALA A 49 -18.28 0.21 0.91
N GLU A 50 -18.20 0.92 -0.21
CA GLU A 50 -17.88 2.37 -0.23
C GLU A 50 -18.79 3.18 0.70
N PRO A 51 -20.14 3.02 0.69
CA PRO A 51 -21.03 3.78 1.59
C PRO A 51 -20.71 3.58 3.07
N PHE A 52 -20.42 2.33 3.48
CA PHE A 52 -20.07 2.02 4.86
C PHE A 52 -18.77 2.73 5.29
N ILE A 53 -17.76 2.78 4.41
CA ILE A 53 -16.52 3.50 4.72
C ILE A 53 -16.77 4.99 4.83
N VAL A 54 -17.58 5.58 3.93
CA VAL A 54 -17.91 7.01 3.99
C VAL A 54 -18.61 7.35 5.31
N GLU A 55 -19.63 6.58 5.69
CA GLU A 55 -20.36 6.77 6.95
C GLU A 55 -19.43 6.68 8.16
N ALA A 56 -18.55 5.66 8.19
CA ALA A 56 -17.59 5.50 9.27
C ALA A 56 -16.61 6.68 9.37
N LEU A 57 -16.08 7.16 8.25
CA LEU A 57 -15.14 8.28 8.22
C LEU A 57 -15.80 9.61 8.63
N VAL A 58 -17.01 9.88 8.16
CA VAL A 58 -17.76 11.08 8.55
C VAL A 58 -18.09 11.05 10.04
N ALA A 59 -18.47 9.89 10.59
CA ALA A 59 -18.69 9.72 12.02
C ALA A 59 -17.40 9.94 12.85
N GLU A 60 -16.24 9.65 12.27
CA GLU A 60 -14.91 9.93 12.85
C GLU A 60 -14.45 11.40 12.68
N GLY A 61 -15.25 12.24 12.01
CA GLY A 61 -14.98 13.67 11.84
C GLY A 61 -14.28 14.07 10.53
N ALA A 62 -14.19 13.17 9.55
CA ALA A 62 -13.68 13.51 8.23
C ALA A 62 -14.66 14.42 7.47
N ASP A 63 -14.13 15.35 6.67
CA ASP A 63 -14.92 16.10 5.68
C ASP A 63 -15.64 15.12 4.72
N PRO A 64 -16.94 15.28 4.41
CA PRO A 64 -17.68 14.35 3.57
C PRO A 64 -17.09 14.16 2.16
N GLY A 65 -16.55 15.21 1.55
CA GLY A 65 -15.91 15.12 0.24
C GLY A 65 -14.60 14.31 0.31
N ARG A 66 -13.79 14.57 1.33
CA ARG A 66 -12.55 13.83 1.59
C ARG A 66 -12.83 12.37 1.97
N ALA A 67 -13.88 12.10 2.74
CA ALA A 67 -14.33 10.76 3.10
C ALA A 67 -14.74 9.94 1.86
N ALA A 68 -15.53 10.53 0.96
CA ALA A 68 -15.93 9.90 -0.30
C ALA A 68 -14.72 9.54 -1.18
N LEU A 69 -13.79 10.48 -1.36
CA LEU A 69 -12.57 10.24 -2.13
C LEU A 69 -11.69 9.16 -1.48
N ALA A 70 -11.50 9.23 -0.16
CA ALA A 70 -10.71 8.26 0.59
C ALA A 70 -11.33 6.85 0.52
N ALA A 71 -12.65 6.74 0.63
CA ALA A 71 -13.36 5.47 0.51
C ALA A 71 -13.11 4.82 -0.85
N ARG A 72 -13.27 5.59 -1.93
CA ARG A 72 -13.06 5.13 -3.31
C ARG A 72 -11.62 4.66 -3.56
N LEU A 73 -10.64 5.46 -3.14
CA LEU A 73 -9.21 5.13 -3.30
C LEU A 73 -8.74 4.00 -2.37
N SER A 74 -9.48 3.71 -1.30
CA SER A 74 -9.07 2.69 -0.32
C SER A 74 -9.22 1.26 -0.82
N GLY A 75 -10.06 1.01 -1.82
CA GLY A 75 -10.40 -0.33 -2.29
C GLY A 75 -11.04 -1.20 -1.20
N GLY A 76 -11.91 -0.61 -0.38
CA GLY A 76 -12.60 -1.31 0.71
C GLY A 76 -11.78 -1.50 1.99
N ASN A 77 -10.59 -0.90 2.09
CA ASN A 77 -9.72 -1.00 3.26
C ASN A 77 -9.91 0.21 4.20
N LEU A 78 -10.71 0.05 5.27
CA LEU A 78 -11.01 1.14 6.20
C LEU A 78 -9.76 1.77 6.83
N GLY A 79 -8.74 0.98 7.18
CA GLY A 79 -7.49 1.52 7.75
C GLY A 79 -6.73 2.41 6.75
N ARG A 80 -6.78 2.08 5.45
CA ARG A 80 -6.23 2.93 4.38
C ARG A 80 -7.09 4.16 4.18
N ALA A 81 -8.41 4.00 4.15
CA ALA A 81 -9.37 5.10 4.01
C ALA A 81 -9.18 6.15 5.12
N ARG A 82 -9.03 5.70 6.39
CA ARG A 82 -8.72 6.58 7.53
C ARG A 82 -7.43 7.37 7.33
N ARG A 83 -6.36 6.73 6.84
CA ARG A 83 -5.11 7.45 6.55
C ARG A 83 -5.29 8.49 5.45
N LEU A 84 -5.99 8.15 4.37
CA LEU A 84 -6.25 9.11 3.27
C LEU A 84 -7.12 10.28 3.73
N ALA A 85 -8.13 10.02 4.58
CA ALA A 85 -9.09 11.00 5.03
C ALA A 85 -8.57 11.90 6.15
N MET A 86 -7.92 11.33 7.17
CA MET A 86 -7.61 12.02 8.42
C MET A 86 -6.22 12.64 8.45
N ASP A 87 -5.27 12.08 7.70
CA ASP A 87 -3.92 12.65 7.57
C ASP A 87 -3.97 13.81 6.57
N PRO A 88 -3.56 15.03 6.93
CA PRO A 88 -3.44 16.14 5.98
C PRO A 88 -2.64 15.76 4.72
N GLU A 89 -1.58 14.98 4.89
CA GLU A 89 -0.70 14.50 3.81
C GLU A 89 -1.15 13.17 3.22
N GLY A 90 -2.34 12.68 3.57
CA GLY A 90 -2.87 11.39 3.12
C GLY A 90 -2.88 11.21 1.59
N LEU A 91 -2.99 12.31 0.83
CA LEU A 91 -2.98 12.32 -0.64
C LEU A 91 -1.62 12.68 -1.26
N ALA A 92 -0.57 12.96 -0.47
CA ALA A 92 0.73 13.41 -0.99
C ALA A 92 1.36 12.39 -1.95
N PHE A 93 1.21 11.09 -1.68
CA PHE A 93 1.68 10.01 -2.56
C PHE A 93 1.01 10.05 -3.94
N ARG A 94 -0.25 10.48 -4.02
CA ARG A 94 -0.98 10.63 -5.28
C ARG A 94 -0.45 11.83 -6.07
N ASP A 95 -0.08 12.91 -5.40
CA ASP A 95 0.52 14.06 -6.07
C ASP A 95 1.90 13.73 -6.64
N VAL A 96 2.71 12.95 -5.91
CA VAL A 96 3.98 12.40 -6.41
C VAL A 96 3.72 11.51 -7.63
N ALA A 97 2.74 10.60 -7.57
CA ALA A 97 2.38 9.74 -8.69
C ALA A 97 1.98 10.54 -9.93
N ARG A 98 1.15 11.58 -9.76
CA ARG A 98 0.73 12.46 -10.86
C ARG A 98 1.93 13.15 -11.52
N ARG A 99 2.80 13.78 -10.74
CA ARG A 99 4.02 14.43 -11.25
C ARG A 99 4.97 13.44 -11.92
N ALA A 100 5.12 12.24 -11.36
CA ALA A 100 5.94 11.18 -11.94
C ALA A 100 5.41 10.75 -13.32
N LEU A 101 4.08 10.60 -13.48
CA LEU A 101 3.46 10.29 -14.77
C LEU A 101 3.65 11.44 -15.78
N GLU A 102 3.48 12.70 -15.35
CA GLU A 102 3.69 13.89 -16.19
C GLU A 102 5.15 13.99 -16.67
N ARG A 103 6.13 13.77 -15.78
CA ARG A 103 7.55 13.75 -16.14
C ARG A 103 7.87 12.63 -17.12
N ALA A 104 7.37 11.41 -16.87
CA ALA A 104 7.64 10.28 -17.76
C ALA A 104 7.08 10.49 -19.18
N ALA A 105 5.95 11.21 -19.31
CA ALA A 105 5.40 11.59 -20.61
C ALA A 105 6.28 12.58 -21.38
N ALA A 106 7.19 13.31 -20.71
CA ALA A 106 8.13 14.23 -21.36
C ALA A 106 9.32 13.52 -22.03
N GLY A 107 9.43 12.20 -21.90
CA GLY A 107 10.43 11.36 -22.57
C GLY A 107 11.39 10.65 -21.60
N PRO A 108 12.43 9.97 -22.12
CA PRO A 108 13.28 9.08 -21.33
C PRO A 108 14.00 9.76 -20.16
N ALA A 109 14.45 11.00 -20.33
CA ALA A 109 15.06 11.77 -19.24
C ALA A 109 14.06 12.03 -18.10
N GLY A 110 12.84 12.46 -18.45
CA GLY A 110 11.76 12.68 -17.49
C GLY A 110 11.31 11.39 -16.79
N ALA A 111 11.37 10.24 -17.47
CA ALA A 111 11.11 8.93 -16.86
C ALA A 111 12.14 8.57 -15.78
N LEU A 112 13.42 8.84 -16.00
CA LEU A 112 14.47 8.65 -14.99
C LEU A 112 14.30 9.63 -13.82
N GLU A 113 13.96 10.88 -14.11
CA GLU A 113 13.66 11.88 -13.07
C GLU A 113 12.45 11.49 -12.21
N ALA A 114 11.43 10.88 -12.81
CA ALA A 114 10.27 10.37 -12.09
C ALA A 114 10.66 9.29 -11.08
N ALA A 115 11.48 8.32 -11.49
CA ALA A 115 12.02 7.30 -10.59
C ALA A 115 12.83 7.93 -9.43
N GLU A 116 13.68 8.91 -9.73
CA GLU A 116 14.49 9.63 -8.74
C GLU A 116 13.64 10.47 -7.76
N GLU A 117 12.54 11.08 -8.23
CA GLU A 117 11.59 11.79 -7.35
C GLU A 117 10.94 10.84 -6.33
N ILE A 118 10.52 9.65 -6.79
CA ILE A 118 9.90 8.64 -5.92
C ILE A 118 10.90 8.13 -4.88
N LEU A 119 12.15 7.86 -5.28
CA LEU A 119 13.20 7.40 -4.37
C LEU A 119 13.56 8.45 -3.32
N ARG A 120 13.65 9.73 -3.70
CA ARG A 120 13.86 10.84 -2.76
C ARG A 120 12.71 10.95 -1.76
N GLY A 121 11.46 10.84 -2.23
CA GLY A 121 10.29 10.81 -1.34
C GLY A 121 10.32 9.64 -0.36
N ALA A 122 10.76 8.46 -0.82
CA ALA A 122 10.92 7.28 0.02
C ALA A 122 12.00 7.47 1.12
N GLU A 123 13.08 8.18 0.81
CA GLU A 123 14.12 8.53 1.77
C GLU A 123 13.59 9.49 2.85
N VAL A 124 12.86 10.55 2.45
CA VAL A 124 12.24 11.51 3.38
C VAL A 124 11.25 10.81 4.30
N TYR A 125 10.33 10.03 3.73
CA TYR A 125 9.36 9.25 4.49
C TYR A 125 10.01 8.28 5.50
N ARG A 126 11.10 7.62 5.09
CA ARG A 126 11.85 6.74 6.00
C ARG A 126 12.48 7.51 7.17
N LYS A 127 13.01 8.71 6.93
CA LYS A 127 13.61 9.56 7.96
C LYS A 127 12.57 10.04 8.96
N GLU A 128 11.44 10.53 8.48
CA GLU A 128 10.30 10.96 9.31
C GLU A 128 9.76 9.80 10.15
N LEU A 129 9.54 8.65 9.51
CA LEU A 129 9.10 7.45 10.21
C LEU A 129 10.09 7.03 11.29
N ALA A 130 11.40 7.06 11.03
CA ALA A 130 12.41 6.72 12.03
C ALA A 130 12.43 7.72 13.21
N GLY A 131 12.10 8.99 12.97
CA GLY A 131 11.98 10.01 14.01
C GLY A 131 10.75 9.84 14.90
N ALA A 132 9.66 9.30 14.36
CA ALA A 132 8.37 9.17 15.06
C ALA A 132 8.39 8.21 16.25
N LEU A 133 9.40 7.35 16.40
CA LEU A 133 9.49 6.41 17.53
C LEU A 133 9.47 7.14 18.88
N LYS A 134 10.12 8.31 18.96
CA LYS A 134 10.19 9.09 20.20
C LYS A 134 8.79 9.50 20.67
N ASP A 135 7.95 9.95 19.75
CA ASP A 135 6.59 10.39 20.04
C ASP A 135 5.69 9.20 20.36
N GLU A 136 5.88 8.05 19.67
CA GLU A 136 5.18 6.80 19.96
C GLU A 136 5.51 6.24 21.36
N LEU A 137 6.73 6.48 21.86
CA LEU A 137 7.18 6.03 23.18
C LEU A 137 6.81 7.00 24.31
N ALA A 138 6.59 8.28 24.01
CA ALA A 138 6.34 9.32 25.01
C ALA A 138 5.28 8.97 26.07
N PRO A 139 4.14 8.31 25.75
CA PRO A 139 3.14 7.91 26.75
C PRO A 139 3.60 6.84 27.75
N PHE A 140 4.76 6.22 27.54
CA PHE A 140 5.29 5.12 28.36
C PHE A 140 6.56 5.50 29.13
N LEU A 141 6.92 6.79 29.15
CA LEU A 141 8.10 7.32 29.81
C LEU A 141 7.72 8.10 31.07
N ASP A 142 8.55 7.99 32.11
CA ASP A 142 8.44 8.81 33.32
C ASP A 142 8.76 10.29 33.03
N GLU A 143 8.52 11.18 34.01
CA GLU A 143 8.84 12.62 33.91
C GLU A 143 10.32 12.91 33.60
N ARG A 144 11.21 11.93 33.78
CA ARG A 144 12.65 12.00 33.49
C ARG A 144 13.00 11.37 32.13
N GLY A 145 12.01 10.97 31.34
CA GLY A 145 12.17 10.37 30.02
C GLY A 145 12.62 8.91 30.04
N ARG A 146 12.48 8.19 31.16
CA ARG A 146 12.89 6.79 31.29
C ARG A 146 11.71 5.84 31.11
N PRO A 147 11.89 4.67 30.47
CA PRO A 147 10.86 3.65 30.36
C PRO A 147 10.29 3.26 31.72
N GLU A 148 8.98 3.39 31.90
CA GLU A 148 8.32 2.88 33.10
C GLU A 148 8.36 1.34 33.12
N GLU A 149 8.67 0.79 34.29
CA GLU A 149 8.88 -0.66 34.44
C GLU A 149 7.63 -1.49 34.11
N ALA A 150 6.44 -0.95 34.39
CA ALA A 150 5.15 -1.55 34.06
C ALA A 150 4.96 -1.77 32.54
N TYR A 151 5.60 -0.94 31.69
CA TYR A 151 5.42 -0.97 30.24
C TYR A 151 6.62 -1.55 29.48
N ARG A 152 7.66 -2.04 30.15
CA ARG A 152 8.89 -2.55 29.51
C ARG A 152 8.62 -3.54 28.38
N GLY A 153 7.67 -4.47 28.57
CA GLY A 153 7.29 -5.43 27.54
C GLY A 153 6.54 -4.83 26.36
N ALA A 154 5.70 -3.81 26.60
CA ALA A 154 4.97 -3.09 25.55
C ALA A 154 5.93 -2.22 24.72
N ILE A 155 6.83 -1.50 25.38
CA ILE A 155 7.88 -0.69 24.76
C ILE A 155 8.73 -1.53 23.82
N ARG A 156 9.25 -2.67 24.28
CA ARG A 156 10.04 -3.58 23.44
C ARG A 156 9.28 -4.03 22.19
N ARG A 157 7.99 -4.41 22.33
CA ARG A 157 7.16 -4.81 21.18
C ARG A 157 6.93 -3.66 20.21
N LEU A 158 6.79 -2.43 20.72
CA LEU A 158 6.64 -1.22 19.93
C LEU A 158 7.92 -0.92 19.15
N GLU A 159 9.08 -0.92 19.80
CA GLU A 159 10.40 -0.72 19.17
C GLU A 159 10.66 -1.76 18.07
N GLU A 160 10.40 -3.04 18.35
CA GLU A 160 10.58 -4.11 17.36
C GLU A 160 9.65 -3.93 16.15
N ARG A 161 8.40 -3.53 16.38
CA ARG A 161 7.44 -3.23 15.31
C ARG A 161 7.88 -2.01 14.51
N HIS A 162 8.33 -0.97 15.18
CA HIS A 162 8.82 0.26 14.58
C HIS A 162 10.05 -0.01 13.70
N LYS A 163 11.03 -0.76 14.20
CA LYS A 163 12.20 -1.20 13.44
C LYS A 163 11.83 -1.96 12.16
N ARG A 164 10.81 -2.83 12.23
CA ARG A 164 10.28 -3.52 11.03
C ARG A 164 9.57 -2.59 10.06
N ARG A 165 8.87 -1.54 10.53
CA ARG A 165 8.26 -0.51 9.69
C ARG A 165 9.32 0.32 8.98
N VAL A 166 10.33 0.83 9.70
CA VAL A 166 11.45 1.60 9.13
C VAL A 166 12.21 0.79 8.08
N ARG A 167 12.45 -0.50 8.32
CA ARG A 167 13.10 -1.40 7.34
C ARG A 167 12.30 -1.55 6.04
N ARG A 168 10.97 -1.47 6.09
CA ARG A 168 10.08 -1.61 4.93
C ARG A 168 9.63 -0.27 4.35
N ALA A 169 10.01 0.85 4.97
CA ALA A 169 9.51 2.17 4.64
C ALA A 169 9.68 2.55 3.17
N GLU A 170 10.84 2.23 2.58
CA GLU A 170 11.11 2.51 1.17
C GLU A 170 10.12 1.78 0.25
N ARG A 171 9.96 0.48 0.44
CA ARG A 171 9.03 -0.34 -0.36
C ARG A 171 7.58 0.05 -0.11
N ASP A 172 7.21 0.30 1.14
CA ASP A 172 5.86 0.75 1.50
C ASP A 172 5.52 2.10 0.85
N TYR A 173 6.49 3.03 0.79
CA TYR A 173 6.33 4.32 0.12
C TYR A 173 6.15 4.12 -1.39
N VAL A 174 7.04 3.35 -2.00
CA VAL A 174 7.04 3.10 -3.45
C VAL A 174 5.76 2.40 -3.89
N ASP A 175 5.29 1.38 -3.18
CA ASP A 175 4.01 0.72 -3.49
C ASP A 175 2.83 1.69 -3.40
N ARG A 176 2.79 2.61 -2.42
CA ARG A 176 1.73 3.63 -2.34
C ARG A 176 1.72 4.56 -3.55
N VAL A 177 2.89 5.02 -3.98
CA VAL A 177 3.00 5.87 -5.18
C VAL A 177 2.59 5.11 -6.43
N LEU A 178 3.07 3.87 -6.62
CA LEU A 178 2.70 3.05 -7.77
C LEU A 178 1.22 2.67 -7.76
N LEU A 179 0.64 2.42 -6.59
CA LEU A 179 -0.80 2.17 -6.45
C LEU A 179 -1.62 3.40 -6.87
N ALA A 180 -1.19 4.60 -6.48
CA ALA A 180 -1.82 5.83 -6.92
C ALA A 180 -1.64 6.07 -8.43
N ALA A 181 -0.45 5.78 -8.98
CA ALA A 181 -0.20 5.84 -10.41
C ALA A 181 -1.10 4.87 -11.20
N SER A 182 -1.26 3.64 -10.70
CA SER A 182 -2.21 2.66 -11.26
C SER A 182 -3.65 3.19 -11.26
N ALA A 183 -4.11 3.77 -10.14
CA ALA A 183 -5.45 4.35 -10.07
C ALA A 183 -5.66 5.47 -11.10
N LEU A 184 -4.69 6.38 -11.26
CA LEU A 184 -4.74 7.45 -12.26
C LEU A 184 -4.72 6.91 -13.70
N LEU A 185 -3.93 5.87 -13.98
CA LEU A 185 -3.85 5.23 -15.30
C LEU A 185 -5.13 4.45 -15.63
N ARG A 186 -5.79 3.84 -14.65
CA ARG A 186 -7.12 3.22 -14.84
C ARG A 186 -8.16 4.25 -15.23
N ASP A 187 -8.15 5.42 -14.61
CA ASP A 187 -9.06 6.52 -14.97
C ASP A 187 -8.85 7.01 -16.40
N ARG A 188 -7.60 7.01 -16.90
CA ARG A 188 -7.30 7.27 -18.32
C ARG A 188 -7.90 6.22 -19.23
N VAL A 189 -7.79 4.94 -18.87
CA VAL A 189 -8.40 3.85 -19.64
C VAL A 189 -9.92 3.99 -19.67
N VAL A 190 -10.57 4.26 -18.53
CA VAL A 190 -12.01 4.49 -18.43
C VAL A 190 -12.45 5.66 -19.34
N ALA A 191 -11.75 6.78 -19.28
CA ALA A 191 -12.06 7.94 -20.12
C ALA A 191 -11.85 7.65 -21.62
N ALA A 192 -10.77 6.94 -21.97
CA ALA A 192 -10.45 6.61 -23.35
C ALA A 192 -11.48 5.67 -24.02
N VAL A 193 -12.23 4.88 -23.25
CA VAL A 193 -13.35 4.06 -23.74
C VAL A 193 -14.71 4.73 -23.62
N GLY A 194 -14.77 6.01 -23.22
CA GLY A 194 -16.02 6.76 -23.08
C GLY A 194 -16.79 6.48 -21.78
N GLY A 195 -16.14 5.98 -20.74
CA GLY A 195 -16.75 5.76 -19.44
C GLY A 195 -17.11 7.05 -18.70
N GLY A 196 -18.18 7.02 -17.91
CA GLY A 196 -18.67 8.15 -17.13
C GLY A 196 -17.86 8.45 -15.87
N ARG A 197 -18.12 9.61 -15.26
CA ARG A 197 -17.44 10.12 -14.05
C ARG A 197 -17.64 9.21 -12.84
N GLU A 198 -18.75 8.49 -12.78
CA GLU A 198 -19.10 7.53 -11.74
C GLU A 198 -18.15 6.33 -11.67
N LEU A 199 -17.49 6.00 -12.79
CA LEU A 199 -16.52 4.90 -12.89
C LEU A 199 -15.10 5.33 -12.53
N LEU A 200 -14.83 6.62 -12.38
CA LEU A 200 -13.50 7.15 -12.06
C LEU A 200 -13.17 6.95 -10.58
N LEU A 201 -11.95 6.47 -10.32
CA LEU A 201 -11.36 6.34 -8.99
C LEU A 201 -10.95 7.70 -8.41
N ASN A 202 -10.48 8.61 -9.27
CA ASN A 202 -10.05 9.97 -8.93
C ASN A 202 -10.98 11.01 -9.61
N PRO A 203 -12.27 11.11 -9.20
CA PRO A 203 -13.22 12.01 -9.85
C PRO A 203 -12.87 13.51 -9.69
N ASP A 204 -11.96 13.84 -8.78
CA ASP A 204 -11.40 15.17 -8.58
C ASP A 204 -10.26 15.52 -9.56
N VAL A 205 -9.77 14.55 -10.33
CA VAL A 205 -8.71 14.72 -11.33
C VAL A 205 -9.25 14.36 -12.71
N ALA A 206 -9.27 15.31 -13.63
CA ALA A 206 -9.66 15.02 -15.01
C ALA A 206 -8.56 14.19 -15.72
N PRO A 207 -8.87 12.98 -16.22
CA PRO A 207 -7.88 12.19 -16.95
C PRO A 207 -7.55 12.86 -18.30
N PRO A 208 -6.28 12.88 -18.72
CA PRO A 208 -5.93 13.37 -20.05
C PRO A 208 -6.53 12.49 -21.14
N ALA A 209 -6.86 13.10 -22.28
CA ALA A 209 -7.32 12.39 -23.46
C ALA A 209 -6.14 11.66 -24.13
N GLU A 210 -5.95 10.39 -23.79
CA GLU A 210 -4.93 9.51 -24.36
C GLU A 210 -5.58 8.31 -25.06
N PRO A 211 -4.98 7.75 -26.14
CA PRO A 211 -5.48 6.54 -26.76
C PRO A 211 -5.43 5.33 -25.81
N VAL A 212 -6.46 4.47 -25.86
CA VAL A 212 -6.55 3.24 -25.06
C VAL A 212 -5.26 2.41 -25.06
N PRO A 213 -4.58 2.15 -26.21
CA PRO A 213 -3.35 1.34 -26.20
C PRO A 213 -2.20 1.96 -25.41
N SER A 214 -2.09 3.29 -25.37
CA SER A 214 -1.05 3.96 -24.59
C SER A 214 -1.34 3.85 -23.09
N SER A 215 -2.56 4.20 -22.68
CA SER A 215 -2.98 4.11 -21.28
C SER A 215 -2.92 2.68 -20.73
N ALA A 216 -3.32 1.68 -21.53
CA ALA A 216 -3.25 0.28 -21.14
C ALA A 216 -1.80 -0.23 -20.98
N ARG A 217 -0.88 0.16 -21.88
CA ARG A 217 0.55 -0.20 -21.75
C ARG A 217 1.20 0.45 -20.53
N ALA A 218 0.89 1.71 -20.27
CA ALA A 218 1.36 2.42 -19.08
C ALA A 218 0.86 1.74 -17.79
N LEU A 219 -0.43 1.40 -17.75
CA LEU A 219 -1.03 0.68 -16.61
C LEU A 219 -0.33 -0.68 -16.39
N ALA A 220 -0.12 -1.45 -17.46
CA ALA A 220 0.57 -2.73 -17.37
C ALA A 220 2.01 -2.59 -16.83
N ALA A 221 2.78 -1.60 -17.29
CA ALA A 221 4.13 -1.36 -16.80
C ALA A 221 4.19 -1.03 -15.30
N VAL A 222 3.22 -0.25 -14.79
CA VAL A 222 3.11 0.06 -13.36
C VAL A 222 2.68 -1.17 -12.55
N GLU A 223 1.70 -1.95 -13.02
CA GLU A 223 1.26 -3.16 -12.30
C GLU A 223 2.32 -4.25 -12.26
N GLU A 224 3.08 -4.45 -13.34
CA GLU A 224 4.23 -5.36 -13.36
C GLU A 224 5.28 -4.94 -12.33
N ALA A 225 5.57 -3.64 -12.21
CA ALA A 225 6.51 -3.13 -11.22
C ALA A 225 6.04 -3.39 -9.79
N ARG A 226 4.73 -3.19 -9.52
CA ARG A 226 4.13 -3.48 -8.21
C ARG A 226 4.18 -4.97 -7.87
N ALA A 227 3.83 -5.84 -8.83
CA ALA A 227 3.90 -7.28 -8.66
C ALA A 227 5.33 -7.73 -8.34
N ALA A 228 6.32 -7.26 -9.09
CA ALA A 228 7.73 -7.57 -8.85
C ALA A 228 8.18 -7.17 -7.43
N LEU A 229 7.82 -5.97 -6.96
CA LEU A 229 8.15 -5.51 -5.60
C LEU A 229 7.40 -6.27 -4.50
N ALA A 230 6.25 -6.87 -4.80
CA ALA A 230 5.48 -7.67 -3.86
C ALA A 230 5.95 -9.13 -3.76
N GLU A 231 6.58 -9.66 -4.81
CA GLU A 231 7.07 -11.05 -4.89
C GLU A 231 8.51 -11.19 -4.40
N ASP A 232 9.41 -10.29 -4.80
CA ASP A 232 10.83 -10.41 -4.49
C ASP A 232 11.36 -9.21 -3.67
N LEU A 233 11.71 -9.52 -2.42
CA LEU A 233 12.25 -8.57 -1.44
C LEU A 233 13.71 -8.17 -1.71
N ASN A 234 14.42 -8.88 -2.60
CA ASN A 234 15.83 -8.62 -2.92
C ASN A 234 16.01 -7.77 -4.18
N LEU A 235 14.94 -7.48 -4.93
CA LEU A 235 15.02 -6.62 -6.10
C LEU A 235 15.50 -5.21 -5.74
N ASN A 236 16.31 -4.64 -6.65
CA ASN A 236 16.71 -3.26 -6.60
C ASN A 236 15.55 -2.35 -7.03
N VAL A 237 14.99 -1.63 -6.06
CA VAL A 237 13.81 -0.75 -6.25
C VAL A 237 14.04 0.29 -7.33
N ARG A 238 15.25 0.88 -7.43
CA ARG A 238 15.59 1.87 -8.45
C ARG A 238 15.44 1.30 -9.85
N LEU A 239 16.02 0.12 -10.12
CA LEU A 239 15.95 -0.51 -11.43
C LEU A 239 14.52 -0.89 -11.82
N VAL A 240 13.71 -1.32 -10.85
CA VAL A 240 12.29 -1.62 -11.07
C VAL A 240 11.54 -0.35 -11.49
N LEU A 241 11.76 0.77 -10.79
CA LEU A 241 11.14 2.05 -11.13
C LEU A 241 11.60 2.58 -12.49
N GLU A 242 12.91 2.66 -12.72
CA GLU A 242 13.48 3.14 -13.98
C GLU A 242 12.92 2.34 -15.18
N ARG A 243 12.90 1.00 -15.08
CA ARG A 243 12.30 0.14 -16.12
C ARG A 243 10.81 0.44 -16.33
N ALA A 244 10.05 0.61 -15.25
CA ALA A 244 8.62 0.89 -15.33
C ALA A 244 8.36 2.22 -16.06
N PHE A 245 8.97 3.31 -15.60
CA PHE A 245 8.75 4.65 -16.15
C PHE A 245 9.36 4.82 -17.55
N LEU A 246 10.47 4.16 -17.89
CA LEU A 246 11.00 4.17 -19.26
C LEU A 246 10.03 3.53 -20.26
N ARG A 247 9.26 2.51 -19.84
CA ARG A 247 8.20 1.91 -20.67
C ARG A 247 6.98 2.82 -20.84
N LEU A 248 6.79 3.79 -19.97
CA LEU A 248 5.77 4.84 -20.16
C LEU A 248 6.24 5.83 -21.23
N ALA A 249 7.50 6.23 -21.20
CA ALA A 249 8.08 7.15 -22.18
C ALA A 249 8.12 6.57 -23.62
N SER A 250 8.23 5.25 -23.77
CA SER A 250 8.21 4.59 -25.08
C SER A 250 6.81 4.26 -25.61
N ALA A 251 5.76 4.62 -24.88
CA ALA A 251 4.36 4.40 -25.28
C ALA A 251 3.75 5.59 -26.04
N GLY A 252 4.44 6.73 -26.09
CA GLY A 252 4.07 7.93 -26.85
C GLY A 252 4.51 7.90 -28.30
#